data_AF-A0A7C5XGG1-F1
#
_entry.id   AF-A0A7C5XGG1-F1
#
_cell.length_a   1.000
_cell.length_b   1.000
_cell.length_c   1.000
_cell.angle_alpha   90.00
_cell.angle_beta   90.00
_cell.angle_gamma   90.00
#
_symmetry.space_group_name_H-M   'P 1'
#
loop_
_entity.id
_entity.type
_entity.pdbx_description
1 polymer ?
#
loop_
_entity_poly.entity_id
_entity_poly.type
_entity_poly.pdbx_seq_one_letter_code
_entity_poly.pdbx_strand_id
1 'polypeptide(L)'
;MDLDDIGRLNIEVLDDIVNGLRPCRNVLMEGLRGTSHLIKAVSVARAVGRCPFEARLIEVMGASDFMASASVFPGKGLSVHQVLAVAVPRLFNDFLKYLDFTGAYKSIDDYVKEAFDELVTSGVPPIAEEGGTRKNIILSSARLMAGKFIELMRDVHNRELIDLSKARVRSELQLYDYKLHIRGIADLVVENPESKRGVVIEWKTSRGAEGGATPSSDESAQAYIYAILIAHRLGYPDGTKAVLECNVFPVIIRDRGRINPYSVSHCYPTANRVFDEKNLLNQIKFAATHLILSILDLRKVDNSWDRDKERKICGVKEGDKVVVKYRRVPKILFEDKHYLLNPKENKDYPCKSCGLKDACEFYLFSGHGMEEVDKLAWRARYRVFGVRENALQPFYALAKEGYINGFIRLGGASRADYFESLEFDSDGLKVRLRRPIREEEENRGIPLTVREGKPAIIFLRDADEIIYSTNFTGNVDSVSVRGDEVNVVVSFEGKYTRLEYFLLKELVEREPNLKQGVVVIEGNVDLTHIELTSIDAFQRATKKAVKEWKAPENEAMRVAFQNGYRVKRQLYMLFGPVN
;
A
#
# COMPACT_ATOMS: atom_id res chain seq x y z
N MET A 1 -14.94 3.37 -12.45
CA MET A 1 -14.60 4.77 -12.15
C MET A 1 -14.83 5.63 -13.38
N ASP A 2 -15.33 6.86 -13.22
CA ASP A 2 -15.30 7.84 -14.30
C ASP A 2 -13.84 8.16 -14.66
N LEU A 3 -13.52 8.33 -15.95
CA LEU A 3 -12.17 8.73 -16.37
C LEU A 3 -11.76 10.07 -15.76
N ASP A 4 -12.72 10.97 -15.51
CA ASP A 4 -12.45 12.26 -14.87
C ASP A 4 -12.14 12.16 -13.37
N ASP A 5 -12.47 11.03 -12.73
CA ASP A 5 -12.13 10.76 -11.32
C ASP A 5 -10.67 10.28 -11.16
N ILE A 6 -10.04 9.75 -12.22
CA ILE A 6 -8.63 9.31 -12.17
C ILE A 6 -7.71 10.52 -11.96
N GLY A 7 -6.92 10.47 -10.89
CA GLY A 7 -6.00 11.53 -10.47
C GLY A 7 -6.70 12.82 -10.05
N ARG A 8 -8.03 12.82 -9.85
CA ARG A 8 -8.82 14.02 -9.53
C ARG A 8 -8.21 14.84 -8.39
N LEU A 9 -7.90 14.19 -7.27
CA LEU A 9 -7.35 14.88 -6.10
C LEU A 9 -5.90 15.33 -6.33
N ASN A 10 -5.14 14.66 -7.20
CA ASN A 10 -3.81 15.11 -7.59
C ASN A 10 -3.87 16.35 -8.49
N ILE A 11 -4.86 16.41 -9.39
CA ILE A 11 -5.04 17.51 -10.34
C ILE A 11 -5.38 18.81 -9.62
N GLU A 12 -6.12 18.76 -8.52
CA GLU A 12 -6.49 19.92 -7.69
C GLU A 12 -5.26 20.72 -7.20
N VAL A 13 -4.12 20.06 -6.98
CA VAL A 13 -2.90 20.70 -6.46
C VAL A 13 -1.86 20.99 -7.56
N LEU A 14 -2.12 20.63 -8.82
CA LEU A 14 -1.15 20.80 -9.90
C LEU A 14 -0.83 22.27 -10.18
N ASP A 15 -1.85 23.15 -10.14
CA ASP A 15 -1.66 24.59 -10.39
C ASP A 15 -0.63 25.19 -9.42
N ASP A 16 -0.70 24.80 -8.15
CA ASP A 16 0.24 25.23 -7.11
C ASP A 16 1.63 24.61 -7.33
N ILE A 17 1.70 23.31 -7.67
CA ILE A 17 2.96 22.59 -7.92
C ILE A 17 3.71 23.19 -9.12
N VAL A 18 3.01 23.55 -10.19
CA VAL A 18 3.62 24.10 -11.40
C VAL A 18 3.67 25.63 -11.41
N ASN A 19 3.25 26.29 -10.32
CA ASN A 19 3.24 27.75 -10.18
C ASN A 19 2.45 28.43 -11.33
N GLY A 20 1.27 27.91 -11.64
CA GLY A 20 0.36 28.45 -12.67
C GLY A 20 0.77 28.22 -14.13
N LEU A 21 1.82 27.42 -14.41
CA LEU A 21 2.25 27.10 -15.77
C LEU A 21 1.24 26.17 -16.48
N ARG A 22 0.21 26.75 -17.10
CA ARG A 22 -0.87 26.00 -17.78
C ARG A 22 -0.38 24.93 -18.78
N PRO A 23 0.60 25.21 -19.67
CA PRO A 23 1.08 24.18 -20.59
C PRO A 23 1.72 22.99 -19.87
N CYS A 24 2.47 23.25 -18.78
CA CYS A 24 3.03 22.19 -17.95
C CYS A 24 1.91 21.40 -17.25
N ARG A 25 0.98 22.10 -16.60
CA ARG A 25 -0.18 21.48 -15.93
C ARG A 25 -0.93 20.53 -16.84
N ASN A 26 -1.23 20.93 -18.07
CA ASN A 26 -2.02 20.11 -18.99
C ASN A 26 -1.31 18.78 -19.32
N VAL A 27 0.00 18.84 -19.63
CA VAL A 27 0.78 17.62 -19.90
C VAL A 27 0.88 16.73 -18.66
N LEU A 28 1.06 17.31 -17.47
CA LEU A 28 1.11 16.53 -16.23
C LEU A 28 -0.26 15.91 -15.89
N MET A 29 -1.35 16.62 -16.15
CA MET A 29 -2.72 16.13 -15.97
C MET A 29 -3.00 14.93 -16.88
N GLU A 30 -2.63 15.01 -18.16
CA GLU A 30 -2.72 13.88 -19.09
C GLU A 30 -1.86 12.70 -18.63
N GLY A 31 -0.65 12.97 -18.15
CA GLY A 31 0.24 11.94 -17.62
C GLY A 31 -0.31 11.24 -16.37
N LEU A 32 -0.86 11.99 -15.41
CA LEU A 32 -1.54 11.43 -14.24
C LEU A 32 -2.75 10.59 -14.64
N ARG A 33 -3.60 11.11 -15.52
CA ARG A 33 -4.75 10.37 -16.03
C ARG A 33 -4.35 9.10 -16.76
N GLY A 34 -3.21 9.10 -17.45
CA GLY A 34 -2.74 7.98 -18.27
C GLY A 34 -1.87 6.95 -17.55
N THR A 35 -1.44 7.22 -16.31
CA THR A 35 -0.54 6.31 -15.59
C THR A 35 -1.29 5.31 -14.71
N SER A 36 -0.79 4.07 -14.67
CA SER A 36 -1.22 3.04 -13.72
C SER A 36 -0.38 3.03 -12.44
N HIS A 37 0.56 3.95 -12.28
CA HIS A 37 1.39 4.02 -11.09
C HIS A 37 0.54 4.35 -9.85
N LEU A 38 0.85 3.67 -8.73
CA LEU A 38 0.29 3.92 -7.41
C LEU A 38 1.44 4.02 -6.41
N ILE A 39 1.44 5.06 -5.59
CA ILE A 39 2.43 5.30 -4.54
C ILE A 39 2.00 4.60 -3.26
N LYS A 40 2.96 4.04 -2.51
CA LYS A 40 2.64 3.39 -1.23
C LYS A 40 2.14 4.42 -0.21
N ALA A 41 1.05 4.12 0.51
CA ALA A 41 0.51 4.98 1.57
C ALA A 41 1.58 5.36 2.60
N VAL A 42 2.44 4.41 3.00
CA VAL A 42 3.56 4.67 3.92
C VAL A 42 4.57 5.70 3.37
N SER A 43 4.81 5.74 2.06
CA SER A 43 5.71 6.71 1.44
C SER A 43 5.09 8.11 1.45
N VAL A 44 3.79 8.23 1.20
CA VAL A 44 3.04 9.49 1.32
C VAL A 44 3.02 9.95 2.77
N ALA A 45 2.71 9.05 3.72
CA ALA A 45 2.71 9.32 5.15
C ALA A 45 4.08 9.83 5.64
N ARG A 46 5.19 9.22 5.19
CA ARG A 46 6.55 9.68 5.50
C ARG A 46 6.81 11.08 4.93
N ALA A 47 6.35 11.38 3.72
CA ALA A 47 6.51 12.70 3.13
C ALA A 47 5.78 13.79 3.93
N VAL A 48 4.58 13.47 4.41
CA VAL A 48 3.72 14.38 5.18
C VAL A 48 4.17 14.51 6.63
N GLY A 49 4.44 13.41 7.32
CA GLY A 49 4.70 13.41 8.76
C GLY A 49 6.16 13.51 9.16
N ARG A 50 7.10 13.10 8.29
CA ARG A 50 8.53 12.98 8.60
C ARG A 50 9.39 13.84 7.69
N CYS A 51 9.71 13.35 6.50
CA CYS A 51 10.59 14.02 5.54
C CYS A 51 10.21 13.69 4.09
N PRO A 52 9.85 14.69 3.26
CA PRO A 52 9.51 14.46 1.85
C PRO A 52 10.71 14.01 1.01
N PHE A 53 11.93 14.38 1.39
CA PHE A 53 13.16 13.93 0.72
C PHE A 53 13.43 12.46 0.99
N GLU A 54 13.28 12.02 2.24
CA GLU A 54 13.40 10.62 2.63
C GLU A 54 12.39 9.76 1.86
N ALA A 55 11.12 10.18 1.83
CA ALA A 55 10.07 9.50 1.07
C ALA A 55 10.42 9.36 -0.42
N ARG A 56 10.94 10.44 -1.04
CA ARG A 56 11.39 10.41 -2.44
C ARG A 56 12.59 9.49 -2.64
N LEU A 57 13.56 9.48 -1.73
CA LEU A 57 14.73 8.60 -1.81
C LEU A 57 14.33 7.12 -1.75
N ILE A 58 13.41 6.76 -0.86
CA ILE A 58 12.89 5.39 -0.75
C ILE A 58 12.07 5.03 -2.00
N GLU A 59 11.07 5.85 -2.33
CA GLU A 59 10.07 5.50 -3.36
C GLU A 59 10.63 5.57 -4.79
N VAL A 60 11.54 6.52 -5.06
CA VAL A 60 12.04 6.82 -6.42
C VAL A 60 13.45 6.28 -6.61
N MET A 61 14.32 6.45 -5.63
CA MET A 61 15.73 6.09 -5.78
C MET A 61 16.03 4.66 -5.37
N GLY A 62 15.19 4.07 -4.50
CA GLY A 62 15.42 2.76 -3.87
C GLY A 62 16.38 2.82 -2.70
N ALA A 63 16.63 4.00 -2.13
CA ALA A 63 17.50 4.11 -0.97
C ALA A 63 16.82 3.40 0.21
N SER A 64 17.43 2.34 0.72
CA SER A 64 16.95 1.65 1.91
C SER A 64 17.96 1.81 3.05
N ASP A 65 17.40 1.91 4.26
CA ASP A 65 18.08 1.48 5.46
C ASP A 65 17.57 0.07 5.77
N PHE A 66 18.39 -0.79 6.37
CA PHE A 66 18.00 -2.17 6.71
C PHE A 66 16.73 -2.18 7.60
N MET A 67 16.52 -1.09 8.36
CA MET A 67 15.29 -0.80 9.13
C MET A 67 14.13 -0.26 8.30
N ALA A 68 14.36 0.50 7.22
CA ALA A 68 13.31 0.95 6.30
C ALA A 68 12.76 -0.23 5.44
N SER A 69 13.59 -1.24 5.20
CA SER A 69 13.18 -2.52 4.61
C SER A 69 12.45 -3.45 5.59
N ALA A 70 12.27 -3.08 6.86
CA ALA A 70 11.45 -3.86 7.79
C ALA A 70 9.95 -3.87 7.43
N SER A 71 9.50 -3.08 6.45
CA SER A 71 8.18 -3.26 5.83
C SER A 71 8.13 -4.48 4.87
N VAL A 72 9.26 -5.13 4.60
CA VAL A 72 9.39 -6.35 3.78
C VAL A 72 9.79 -7.55 4.65
N PHE A 73 10.27 -7.32 5.89
CA PHE A 73 10.77 -8.37 6.79
C PHE A 73 9.92 -8.50 8.06
N PRO A 74 9.41 -9.71 8.38
CA PRO A 74 8.53 -9.95 9.54
C PRO A 74 9.17 -9.60 10.90
N GLY A 75 8.53 -8.70 11.66
CA GLY A 75 8.86 -8.41 13.06
C GLY A 75 7.74 -8.83 14.02
N LYS A 76 7.96 -8.72 15.33
CA LYS A 76 6.96 -8.99 16.39
C LYS A 76 5.63 -8.23 16.22
N GLY A 77 5.68 -7.04 15.63
CA GLY A 77 4.48 -6.24 15.35
C GLY A 77 3.55 -6.93 14.36
N LEU A 78 4.12 -7.62 13.37
CA LEU A 78 3.35 -8.35 12.36
C LEU A 78 2.53 -9.47 12.98
N SER A 79 3.07 -10.24 13.93
CA SER A 79 2.33 -11.32 14.58
C SER A 79 1.16 -10.84 15.42
N VAL A 80 1.30 -9.70 16.11
CA VAL A 80 0.18 -9.10 16.86
C VAL A 80 -0.92 -8.67 15.89
N HIS A 81 -0.57 -8.04 14.77
CA HIS A 81 -1.55 -7.65 13.74
C HIS A 81 -2.24 -8.89 13.15
N GLN A 82 -1.50 -9.96 12.84
CA GLN A 82 -2.07 -11.22 12.35
C GLN A 82 -3.12 -11.81 13.29
N VAL A 83 -2.83 -11.84 14.60
CA VAL A 83 -3.80 -12.33 15.60
C VAL A 83 -5.02 -11.41 15.66
N LEU A 84 -4.83 -10.09 15.66
CA LEU A 84 -5.93 -9.11 15.70
C LEU A 84 -6.79 -9.17 14.43
N ALA A 85 -6.19 -9.37 13.26
CA ALA A 85 -6.86 -9.49 11.97
C ALA A 85 -7.87 -10.65 11.95
N VAL A 86 -7.66 -11.69 12.76
CA VAL A 86 -8.58 -12.83 12.89
C VAL A 86 -9.51 -12.64 14.10
N ALA A 87 -8.97 -12.34 15.27
CA ALA A 87 -9.73 -12.29 16.51
C ALA A 87 -10.75 -11.13 16.56
N VAL A 88 -10.39 -9.95 16.06
CA VAL A 88 -11.24 -8.76 16.17
C VAL A 88 -12.48 -8.83 15.28
N PRO A 89 -12.38 -9.24 13.99
CA PRO A 89 -13.57 -9.47 13.18
C PRO A 89 -14.53 -10.50 13.79
N ARG A 90 -14.00 -11.57 14.40
CA ARG A 90 -14.80 -12.56 15.16
C ARG A 90 -15.58 -11.91 16.30
N LEU A 91 -14.87 -11.24 17.21
CA LEU A 91 -15.48 -10.54 18.34
C LEU A 91 -16.54 -9.52 17.90
N PHE A 92 -16.28 -8.79 16.80
CA PHE A 92 -17.21 -7.81 16.27
C PHE A 92 -18.54 -8.45 15.83
N ASN A 93 -18.47 -9.52 15.05
CA ASN A 93 -19.65 -10.17 14.49
C ASN A 93 -20.46 -10.94 15.53
N ASP A 94 -19.78 -11.58 16.49
CA ASP A 94 -20.44 -12.43 17.48
C ASP A 94 -21.09 -11.61 18.61
N PHE A 95 -20.56 -10.40 18.89
CA PHE A 95 -21.00 -9.59 20.03
C PHE A 95 -21.35 -8.15 19.68
N LEU A 96 -20.43 -7.42 19.05
CA LEU A 96 -20.55 -5.95 18.92
C LEU A 96 -21.66 -5.52 17.96
N LYS A 97 -21.92 -6.31 16.92
CA LYS A 97 -23.06 -6.11 16.02
C LYS A 97 -24.41 -6.23 16.74
N TYR A 98 -24.45 -7.01 17.82
CA TYR A 98 -25.61 -7.17 18.70
C TYR A 98 -25.53 -6.28 19.95
N LEU A 99 -24.57 -5.34 19.98
CA LEU A 99 -24.33 -4.40 21.07
C LEU A 99 -23.98 -5.07 22.42
N ASP A 100 -23.52 -6.33 22.41
CA ASP A 100 -23.08 -7.03 23.62
C ASP A 100 -21.60 -6.74 23.93
N PHE A 101 -21.32 -5.52 24.37
CA PHE A 101 -19.96 -5.14 24.74
C PHE A 101 -19.41 -5.93 25.93
N THR A 102 -20.27 -6.38 26.86
CA THR A 102 -19.84 -7.11 28.06
C THR A 102 -19.43 -8.53 27.73
N GLY A 103 -20.19 -9.22 26.88
CA GLY A 103 -19.83 -10.53 26.33
C GLY A 103 -18.53 -10.43 25.55
N ALA A 104 -18.41 -9.45 24.66
CA ALA A 104 -17.17 -9.23 23.90
C ALA A 104 -15.94 -9.12 24.81
N TYR A 105 -16.01 -8.35 25.90
CA TYR A 105 -14.90 -8.21 26.86
C TYR A 105 -14.53 -9.52 27.55
N LYS A 106 -15.53 -10.31 27.95
CA LYS A 106 -15.31 -11.60 28.62
C LYS A 106 -14.67 -12.62 27.70
N SER A 107 -14.97 -12.55 26.41
CA SER A 107 -14.49 -13.51 25.41
C SER A 107 -13.15 -13.14 24.77
N ILE A 108 -12.57 -11.96 25.02
CA ILE A 108 -11.29 -11.53 24.39
C ILE A 108 -10.21 -12.61 24.48
N ASP A 109 -10.04 -13.23 25.65
CA ASP A 109 -8.97 -14.20 25.87
C ASP A 109 -9.10 -15.41 24.94
N ASP A 110 -10.32 -15.94 24.83
CA ASP A 110 -10.63 -17.12 24.03
C ASP A 110 -10.37 -16.84 22.54
N TYR A 111 -10.94 -15.77 22.00
CA TYR A 111 -10.78 -15.42 20.57
C TYR A 111 -9.34 -15.10 20.19
N VAL A 112 -8.59 -14.40 21.07
CA VAL A 112 -7.18 -14.09 20.82
C VAL A 112 -6.32 -15.35 20.85
N LYS A 113 -6.61 -16.27 21.78
CA LYS A 113 -5.87 -17.54 21.90
C LYS A 113 -6.19 -18.48 20.74
N GLU A 114 -7.46 -18.62 20.39
CA GLU A 114 -7.91 -19.43 19.25
C GLU A 114 -7.29 -18.93 17.95
N ALA A 115 -7.33 -17.62 17.68
CA ALA A 115 -6.70 -17.03 16.51
C ALA A 115 -5.18 -17.31 16.46
N PHE A 116 -4.48 -17.16 17.59
CA PHE A 116 -3.06 -17.47 17.67
C PHE A 116 -2.79 -18.95 17.36
N ASP A 117 -3.49 -19.86 18.02
CA ASP A 117 -3.26 -21.29 17.88
C ASP A 117 -3.62 -21.76 16.45
N GLU A 118 -4.70 -21.23 15.84
CA GLU A 118 -5.08 -21.51 14.44
C GLU A 118 -4.01 -21.07 13.44
N LEU A 119 -3.47 -19.85 13.58
CA LEU A 119 -2.43 -19.32 12.70
C LEU A 119 -1.11 -20.11 12.83
N VAL A 120 -0.76 -20.55 14.04
CA VAL A 120 0.40 -21.40 14.30
C VAL A 120 0.24 -22.77 13.66
N THR A 121 -0.89 -23.46 13.91
CA THR A 121 -1.18 -24.78 13.34
C THR A 121 -1.17 -24.73 11.80
N SER A 122 -1.58 -23.61 11.23
CA SER A 122 -1.63 -23.39 9.79
C SER A 122 -0.31 -22.94 9.16
N GLY A 123 0.74 -22.80 9.97
CA GLY A 123 2.08 -22.44 9.49
C GLY A 123 2.16 -21.02 8.91
N VAL A 124 1.37 -20.07 9.41
CA VAL A 124 1.44 -18.67 8.96
C VAL A 124 2.71 -18.03 9.54
N PRO A 125 3.64 -17.50 8.73
CA PRO A 125 4.83 -16.83 9.23
C PRO A 125 4.56 -15.34 9.52
N PRO A 126 5.28 -14.72 10.48
CA PRO A 126 6.30 -15.33 11.34
C PRO A 126 5.70 -16.02 12.56
N ILE A 127 4.38 -15.90 12.81
CA ILE A 127 3.73 -16.34 14.04
C ILE A 127 3.91 -17.85 14.30
N ALA A 128 3.91 -18.68 13.27
CA ALA A 128 4.19 -20.11 13.37
C ALA A 128 5.61 -20.44 13.86
N GLU A 129 6.54 -19.51 13.74
CA GLU A 129 7.93 -19.64 14.21
C GLU A 129 8.11 -19.07 15.64
N GLU A 130 7.05 -18.56 16.29
CA GLU A 130 7.12 -17.88 17.58
C GLU A 130 6.67 -18.75 18.75
N GLY A 131 7.57 -18.98 19.71
CA GLY A 131 7.31 -19.77 20.93
C GLY A 131 7.75 -19.10 22.24
N GLY A 132 7.45 -19.76 23.36
CA GLY A 132 7.90 -19.36 24.70
C GLY A 132 7.48 -17.94 25.10
N THR A 133 8.44 -17.14 25.60
CA THR A 133 8.22 -15.75 26.04
C THR A 133 7.63 -14.85 24.95
N ARG A 134 7.88 -15.15 23.68
CA ARG A 134 7.39 -14.35 22.55
C ARG A 134 5.88 -14.54 22.36
N LYS A 135 5.37 -15.77 22.47
CA LYS A 135 3.92 -16.10 22.48
C LYS A 135 3.18 -15.25 23.53
N ASN A 136 3.68 -15.24 24.76
CA ASN A 136 3.02 -14.51 25.86
C ASN A 136 2.96 -12.99 25.61
N ILE A 137 4.00 -12.40 25.00
CA ILE A 137 4.02 -10.97 24.65
C ILE A 137 3.01 -10.66 23.55
N ILE A 138 2.86 -11.54 22.55
CA ILE A 138 1.92 -11.36 21.45
C ILE A 138 0.50 -11.41 21.98
N LEU A 139 0.17 -12.47 22.72
CA LEU A 139 -1.17 -12.66 23.29
C LEU A 139 -1.53 -11.51 24.25
N SER A 140 -0.62 -11.06 25.11
CA SER A 140 -0.91 -9.94 26.01
C SER A 140 -1.13 -8.62 25.26
N SER A 141 -0.35 -8.35 24.22
CA SER A 141 -0.52 -7.15 23.38
C SER A 141 -1.83 -7.20 22.60
N ALA A 142 -2.14 -8.34 21.98
CA ALA A 142 -3.38 -8.55 21.23
C ALA A 142 -4.62 -8.41 22.12
N ARG A 143 -4.63 -9.03 23.33
CA ARG A 143 -5.75 -8.85 24.29
C ARG A 143 -5.97 -7.40 24.67
N LEU A 144 -4.89 -6.68 24.98
CA LEU A 144 -4.98 -5.27 25.35
C LEU A 144 -5.55 -4.43 24.20
N MET A 145 -5.06 -4.63 22.98
CA MET A 145 -5.49 -3.89 21.80
C MET A 145 -6.94 -4.23 21.41
N ALA A 146 -7.33 -5.50 21.49
CA ALA A 146 -8.72 -5.92 21.31
C ALA A 146 -9.66 -5.32 22.37
N GLY A 147 -9.21 -5.23 23.62
CA GLY A 147 -9.94 -4.54 24.68
C GLY A 147 -10.14 -3.04 24.40
N LYS A 148 -9.12 -2.37 23.85
CA LYS A 148 -9.23 -0.96 23.41
C LYS A 148 -10.11 -0.78 22.19
N PHE A 149 -10.14 -1.77 21.30
CA PHE A 149 -11.09 -1.78 20.19
C PHE A 149 -12.55 -1.87 20.67
N ILE A 150 -12.87 -2.73 21.63
CA ILE A 150 -14.24 -2.83 22.17
C ILE A 150 -14.65 -1.52 22.86
N GLU A 151 -13.74 -0.90 23.61
CA GLU A 151 -13.90 0.42 24.23
C GLU A 151 -14.22 1.47 23.16
N LEU A 152 -13.45 1.50 22.08
CA LEU A 152 -13.68 2.37 20.93
C LEU A 152 -15.06 2.12 20.31
N MET A 153 -15.44 0.87 20.04
CA MET A 153 -16.74 0.56 19.42
C MET A 153 -17.90 0.98 20.32
N ARG A 154 -17.77 0.84 21.65
CA ARG A 154 -18.77 1.34 22.60
C ARG A 154 -18.91 2.85 22.50
N ASP A 155 -17.80 3.59 22.44
CA ASP A 155 -17.84 5.04 22.31
C ASP A 155 -18.40 5.49 20.96
N VAL A 156 -18.05 4.80 19.87
CA VAL A 156 -18.59 5.03 18.52
C VAL A 156 -20.10 4.86 18.50
N HIS A 157 -20.62 3.80 19.14
CA HIS A 157 -22.05 3.56 19.28
C HIS A 157 -22.74 4.64 20.13
N ASN A 158 -22.20 4.94 21.32
CA ASN A 158 -22.77 5.93 22.23
C ASN A 158 -22.82 7.35 21.66
N ARG A 159 -21.90 7.68 20.74
CA ARG A 159 -21.86 8.95 20.02
C ARG A 159 -22.62 8.91 18.68
N GLU A 160 -23.28 7.80 18.37
CA GLU A 160 -24.05 7.60 17.14
C GLU A 160 -23.23 7.85 15.85
N LEU A 161 -21.92 7.59 15.89
CA LEU A 161 -21.03 7.86 14.75
C LEU A 161 -21.19 6.80 13.64
N ILE A 162 -21.45 5.55 14.04
CA ILE A 162 -21.69 4.41 13.14
C ILE A 162 -22.75 3.51 13.79
N ASP A 163 -23.78 3.15 13.02
CA ASP A 163 -24.70 2.08 13.41
C ASP A 163 -24.01 0.72 13.28
N LEU A 164 -23.56 0.17 14.41
CA LEU A 164 -22.82 -1.09 14.48
C LEU A 164 -23.66 -2.29 14.05
N SER A 165 -24.99 -2.25 14.19
CA SER A 165 -25.86 -3.38 13.85
C SER A 165 -25.90 -3.65 12.33
N LYS A 166 -25.65 -2.61 11.55
CA LYS A 166 -25.56 -2.64 10.08
C LYS A 166 -24.13 -2.55 9.55
N ALA A 167 -23.16 -2.34 10.44
CA ALA A 167 -21.78 -2.22 10.06
C ALA A 167 -21.17 -3.58 9.70
N ARG A 168 -20.08 -3.51 8.95
CA ARG A 168 -19.22 -4.59 8.53
C ARG A 168 -17.81 -4.30 9.00
N VAL A 169 -17.04 -5.36 9.20
CA VAL A 169 -15.64 -5.28 9.62
C VAL A 169 -14.76 -5.94 8.56
N ARG A 170 -13.65 -5.29 8.21
CA ARG A 170 -12.65 -5.77 7.25
C ARG A 170 -11.27 -5.60 7.85
N SER A 171 -10.46 -6.65 7.85
CA SER A 171 -9.08 -6.65 8.31
C SER A 171 -8.12 -6.80 7.13
N GLU A 172 -6.94 -6.20 7.20
CA GLU A 172 -5.91 -6.27 6.17
C GLU A 172 -6.45 -5.90 4.77
N LEU A 173 -7.31 -4.87 4.71
CA LEU A 173 -8.01 -4.50 3.48
C LEU A 173 -7.04 -3.82 2.50
N GLN A 174 -6.70 -4.52 1.42
CA GLN A 174 -5.85 -4.00 0.35
C GLN A 174 -6.62 -3.02 -0.55
N LEU A 175 -6.11 -1.80 -0.71
CA LEU A 175 -6.77 -0.71 -1.43
C LEU A 175 -5.88 -0.18 -2.56
N TYR A 176 -6.48 -0.04 -3.75
CA TYR A 176 -5.85 0.52 -4.95
C TYR A 176 -6.63 1.77 -5.38
N ASP A 177 -6.13 2.94 -5.02
CA ASP A 177 -6.83 4.21 -5.26
C ASP A 177 -6.21 5.02 -6.40
N TYR A 178 -6.91 5.05 -7.53
CA TYR A 178 -6.51 5.85 -8.69
C TYR A 178 -7.00 7.30 -8.63
N LYS A 179 -7.86 7.69 -7.68
CA LYS A 179 -8.30 9.09 -7.51
C LYS A 179 -7.20 9.97 -6.91
N LEU A 180 -6.33 9.38 -6.08
CA LEU A 180 -5.17 10.03 -5.45
C LEU A 180 -3.82 9.37 -5.83
N HIS A 181 -3.84 8.29 -6.62
CA HIS A 181 -2.69 7.45 -6.98
C HIS A 181 -1.97 6.84 -5.76
N ILE A 182 -2.72 6.31 -4.80
CA ILE A 182 -2.18 5.66 -3.60
C ILE A 182 -2.60 4.20 -3.54
N ARG A 183 -1.73 3.34 -3.05
CA ARG A 183 -2.08 1.98 -2.61
C ARG A 183 -1.62 1.71 -1.19
N GLY A 184 -2.33 0.85 -0.48
CA GLY A 184 -1.91 0.39 0.84
C GLY A 184 -2.86 -0.64 1.42
N ILE A 185 -2.59 -1.03 2.67
CA ILE A 185 -3.34 -2.06 3.39
C ILE A 185 -3.81 -1.43 4.69
N ALA A 186 -5.12 -1.29 4.86
CA ALA A 186 -5.70 -0.80 6.09
C ALA A 186 -5.80 -1.98 7.08
N ASP A 187 -5.23 -1.79 8.27
CA ASP A 187 -5.17 -2.80 9.34
C ASP A 187 -6.57 -3.33 9.73
N LEU A 188 -7.49 -2.41 10.07
CA LEU A 188 -8.89 -2.73 10.35
C LEU A 188 -9.82 -1.57 9.95
N VAL A 189 -10.96 -1.91 9.36
CA VAL A 189 -12.01 -0.97 8.99
C VAL A 189 -13.33 -1.48 9.56
N VAL A 190 -14.07 -0.60 10.22
CA VAL A 190 -15.49 -0.82 10.56
C VAL A 190 -16.29 0.19 9.77
N GLU A 191 -17.15 -0.29 8.86
CA GLU A 191 -17.87 0.56 7.91
C GLU A 191 -19.35 0.18 7.82
N ASN A 192 -20.20 1.18 7.60
CA ASN A 192 -21.60 1.00 7.24
C ASN A 192 -21.80 1.58 5.83
N PRO A 193 -21.85 0.72 4.79
CA PRO A 193 -22.04 1.16 3.41
C PRO A 193 -23.36 1.89 3.17
N GLU A 194 -24.45 1.54 3.88
CA GLU A 194 -25.77 2.18 3.69
C GLU A 194 -25.75 3.65 4.09
N SER A 195 -25.14 3.95 5.25
CA SER A 195 -25.00 5.32 5.74
C SER A 195 -23.73 6.02 5.25
N LYS A 196 -22.88 5.31 4.50
CA LYS A 196 -21.56 5.76 4.05
C LYS A 196 -20.73 6.33 5.20
N ARG A 197 -20.72 5.63 6.34
CA ARG A 197 -19.95 5.97 7.55
C ARG A 197 -18.87 4.92 7.80
N GLY A 198 -17.74 5.32 8.35
CA GLY A 198 -16.68 4.37 8.69
C GLY A 198 -15.65 4.88 9.68
N VAL A 199 -14.93 3.95 10.29
CA VAL A 199 -13.76 4.22 11.11
C VAL A 199 -12.63 3.32 10.65
N VAL A 200 -11.47 3.94 10.46
CA VAL A 200 -10.23 3.23 10.13
C VAL A 200 -9.38 3.15 11.39
N ILE A 201 -8.91 1.95 11.69
CA ILE A 201 -8.11 1.66 12.87
C ILE A 201 -6.75 1.17 12.41
N GLU A 202 -5.72 1.93 12.76
CA GLU A 202 -4.32 1.56 12.55
C GLU A 202 -3.75 0.98 13.85
N TRP A 203 -3.24 -0.25 13.78
CA TRP A 203 -2.56 -0.91 14.88
C TRP A 203 -1.11 -0.47 14.93
N LYS A 204 -0.60 -0.11 16.11
CA LYS A 204 0.85 0.15 16.29
C LYS A 204 1.39 -0.54 17.52
N THR A 205 2.44 -1.33 17.36
CA THR A 205 3.15 -1.99 18.46
C THR A 205 4.41 -1.21 18.88
N SER A 206 4.67 -1.16 20.18
CA SER A 206 5.68 -0.32 20.83
C SER A 206 7.14 -0.62 20.49
N ARG A 207 7.44 -1.70 19.74
CA ARG A 207 8.77 -1.98 19.17
C ARG A 207 8.92 -1.58 17.70
N GLY A 208 7.81 -1.34 16.99
CA GLY A 208 7.81 -0.90 15.58
C GLY A 208 7.69 0.61 15.42
N ALA A 209 7.26 1.31 16.47
CA ALA A 209 7.13 2.76 16.44
C ALA A 209 8.42 3.43 16.91
N GLU A 210 9.00 4.27 16.04
CA GLU A 210 10.06 5.21 16.44
C GLU A 210 9.55 6.24 17.49
N GLY A 211 8.21 6.35 17.68
CA GLY A 211 7.53 7.40 18.44
C GLY A 211 7.17 7.14 19.91
N GLY A 212 7.67 6.10 20.57
CA GLY A 212 7.39 5.88 22.00
C GLY A 212 5.88 5.76 22.31
N ALA A 213 5.38 6.41 23.37
CA ALA A 213 4.00 6.29 23.87
C ALA A 213 2.93 7.13 23.13
N THR A 214 3.33 8.02 22.22
CA THR A 214 2.43 8.90 21.44
C THR A 214 2.65 8.65 19.95
N PRO A 215 1.61 8.54 19.11
CA PRO A 215 1.82 8.35 17.68
C PRO A 215 2.65 9.49 17.05
N SER A 216 3.56 9.13 16.15
CA SER A 216 4.30 10.11 15.36
C SER A 216 3.40 10.74 14.29
N SER A 217 3.86 11.86 13.72
CA SER A 217 3.09 12.59 12.70
C SER A 217 2.89 11.76 11.42
N ASP A 218 3.82 10.87 11.06
CA ASP A 218 3.68 9.96 9.92
C ASP A 218 2.74 8.79 10.22
N GLU A 219 2.71 8.25 11.44
CA GLU A 219 1.68 7.29 11.86
C GLU A 219 0.27 7.92 11.79
N SER A 220 0.14 9.17 12.21
CA SER A 220 -1.11 9.92 12.08
C SER A 220 -1.48 10.13 10.61
N ALA A 221 -0.55 10.60 9.78
CA ALA A 221 -0.78 10.80 8.35
C ALA A 221 -1.19 9.50 7.64
N GLN A 222 -0.61 8.37 8.02
CA GLN A 222 -0.97 7.05 7.48
C GLN A 222 -2.44 6.71 7.74
N ALA A 223 -2.91 6.89 8.99
CA ALA A 223 -4.30 6.62 9.34
C ALA A 223 -5.27 7.53 8.54
N TYR A 224 -4.91 8.80 8.36
CA TYR A 224 -5.68 9.74 7.51
C TYR A 224 -5.72 9.34 6.03
N ILE A 225 -4.60 8.86 5.49
CA ILE A 225 -4.57 8.33 4.12
C ILE A 225 -5.56 7.19 3.99
N TYR A 226 -5.55 6.22 4.91
CA TYR A 226 -6.51 5.13 4.85
C TYR A 226 -7.96 5.59 5.02
N ALA A 227 -8.24 6.61 5.85
CA ALA A 227 -9.57 7.21 5.94
C ALA A 227 -10.04 7.81 4.59
N ILE A 228 -9.16 8.45 3.81
CA ILE A 228 -9.48 8.94 2.45
C ILE A 228 -9.81 7.77 1.51
N LEU A 229 -9.00 6.71 1.53
CA LEU A 229 -9.19 5.53 0.68
C LEU A 229 -10.50 4.80 0.99
N ILE A 230 -10.87 4.69 2.27
CA ILE A 230 -12.15 4.11 2.70
C ILE A 230 -13.32 5.02 2.34
N ALA A 231 -13.16 6.35 2.40
CA ALA A 231 -14.19 7.24 1.89
C ALA A 231 -14.44 7.02 0.39
N HIS A 232 -13.41 6.84 -0.43
CA HIS A 232 -13.61 6.49 -1.84
C HIS A 232 -14.29 5.13 -2.02
N ARG A 233 -13.93 4.12 -1.22
CA ARG A 233 -14.60 2.81 -1.19
C ARG A 233 -16.09 2.93 -0.86
N LEU A 234 -16.48 3.83 0.05
CA LEU A 234 -17.87 4.14 0.40
C LEU A 234 -18.59 5.01 -0.65
N GLY A 235 -17.94 5.28 -1.79
CA GLY A 235 -18.52 6.00 -2.91
C GLY A 235 -18.51 7.52 -2.73
N TYR A 236 -17.60 8.09 -1.93
CA TYR A 236 -17.34 9.53 -1.93
C TYR A 236 -16.36 9.89 -3.06
N PRO A 237 -16.69 10.84 -3.95
CA PRO A 237 -15.75 11.28 -4.99
C PRO A 237 -14.56 12.09 -4.44
N ASP A 238 -14.78 12.81 -3.34
CA ASP A 238 -13.73 13.54 -2.61
C ASP A 238 -13.61 12.96 -1.19
N GLY A 239 -12.67 12.03 -1.03
CA GLY A 239 -12.39 11.41 0.26
C GLY A 239 -11.84 12.38 1.30
N THR A 240 -11.18 13.47 0.89
CA THR A 240 -10.69 14.47 1.86
C THR A 240 -11.84 15.26 2.48
N LYS A 241 -12.82 15.63 1.66
CA LYS A 241 -14.05 16.26 2.16
C LYS A 241 -14.84 15.31 3.06
N ALA A 242 -14.96 14.04 2.68
CA ALA A 242 -15.66 13.04 3.50
C ALA A 242 -15.03 12.86 4.89
N VAL A 243 -13.70 12.91 4.99
CA VAL A 243 -12.98 12.90 6.28
C VAL A 243 -13.29 14.17 7.09
N LEU A 244 -13.24 15.34 6.46
CA LEU A 244 -13.59 16.61 7.12
C LEU A 244 -15.05 16.69 7.59
N GLU A 245 -15.96 15.98 6.94
CA GLU A 245 -17.38 15.92 7.28
C GLU A 245 -17.71 14.78 8.27
N CYS A 246 -16.69 14.15 8.84
CA CYS A 246 -16.82 13.03 9.78
C CYS A 246 -17.55 11.81 9.22
N ASN A 247 -17.57 11.65 7.90
CA ASN A 247 -18.12 10.44 7.29
C ASN A 247 -17.18 9.26 7.51
N VAL A 248 -15.87 9.49 7.41
CA VAL A 248 -14.84 8.49 7.75
C VAL A 248 -13.78 9.14 8.63
N PHE A 249 -13.42 8.52 9.75
CA PHE A 249 -12.41 9.09 10.67
C PHE A 249 -11.33 8.08 11.06
N PRO A 250 -10.08 8.54 11.25
CA PRO A 250 -8.97 7.68 11.64
C PRO A 250 -8.81 7.56 13.16
N VAL A 251 -8.40 6.38 13.61
CA VAL A 251 -8.03 6.08 15.00
C VAL A 251 -6.78 5.19 15.01
N ILE A 252 -5.89 5.40 15.98
CA ILE A 252 -4.71 4.57 16.21
C ILE A 252 -4.88 3.85 17.55
N ILE A 253 -4.72 2.52 17.56
CA ILE A 253 -4.72 1.71 18.78
C ILE A 253 -3.34 1.07 18.96
N ARG A 254 -2.86 1.06 20.21
CA ARG A 254 -1.51 0.60 20.55
C ARG A 254 -1.50 -0.41 21.69
N ASP A 255 -0.40 -1.15 21.79
CA ASP A 255 -0.08 -1.99 22.95
C ASP A 255 0.44 -1.17 24.15
N ARG A 256 0.86 0.08 23.92
CA ARG A 256 1.33 1.02 24.96
C ARG A 256 0.98 2.46 24.59
N GLY A 257 0.67 3.27 25.60
CA GLY A 257 0.38 4.70 25.43
C GLY A 257 -0.50 5.20 26.58
N ARG A 258 -0.42 6.51 26.88
CA ARG A 258 -1.30 7.13 27.89
C ARG A 258 -2.69 7.42 27.33
N ILE A 259 -2.76 7.80 26.05
CA ILE A 259 -4.01 8.07 25.32
C ILE A 259 -4.18 6.93 24.33
N ASN A 260 -5.18 6.08 24.54
CA ASN A 260 -5.43 4.90 23.73
C ASN A 260 -6.90 4.47 23.92
N PRO A 261 -7.76 4.57 22.89
CA PRO A 261 -7.46 4.90 21.50
C PRO A 261 -6.92 6.33 21.29
N TYR A 262 -5.98 6.50 20.36
CA TYR A 262 -5.43 7.81 19.99
C TYR A 262 -6.07 8.33 18.70
N SER A 263 -6.63 9.52 18.74
CA SER A 263 -7.04 10.26 17.55
C SER A 263 -6.96 11.76 17.77
N VAL A 264 -6.50 12.44 16.74
CA VAL A 264 -6.46 13.91 16.62
C VAL A 264 -7.52 14.43 15.64
N SER A 265 -8.37 13.54 15.11
CA SER A 265 -9.47 13.96 14.24
C SER A 265 -10.52 14.69 15.06
N HIS A 266 -11.01 15.80 14.53
CA HIS A 266 -12.08 16.57 15.17
C HIS A 266 -13.39 15.76 15.31
N CYS A 267 -13.55 14.70 14.51
CA CYS A 267 -14.69 13.78 14.55
C CYS A 267 -14.66 12.83 15.75
N TYR A 268 -13.46 12.51 16.24
CA TYR A 268 -13.27 11.64 17.40
C TYR A 268 -12.03 12.09 18.20
N PRO A 269 -12.10 13.26 18.87
CA PRO A 269 -10.92 13.79 19.55
C PRO A 269 -10.68 13.03 20.85
N THR A 270 -9.54 12.34 20.95
CA THR A 270 -9.06 11.75 22.21
C THR A 270 -7.75 12.35 22.68
N ALA A 271 -6.96 12.93 21.76
CA ALA A 271 -5.75 13.65 22.07
C ALA A 271 -5.98 15.17 22.01
N ASN A 272 -5.60 15.87 23.09
CA ASN A 272 -5.64 17.33 23.13
C ASN A 272 -4.38 17.92 22.48
N ARG A 273 -4.36 17.96 21.15
CA ARG A 273 -3.26 18.52 20.34
C ARG A 273 -3.83 19.52 19.35
N VAL A 274 -3.22 20.71 19.26
CA VAL A 274 -3.53 21.66 18.17
C VAL A 274 -3.12 20.97 16.85
N PHE A 275 -4.11 20.70 16.02
CA PHE A 275 -3.95 19.91 14.80
C PHE A 275 -4.78 20.52 13.69
N ASP A 276 -4.12 20.96 12.62
CA ASP A 276 -4.78 21.46 11.42
C ASP A 276 -5.04 20.30 10.46
N GLU A 277 -6.21 19.67 10.61
CA GLU A 277 -6.64 18.53 9.83
C GLU A 277 -6.77 18.87 8.34
N LYS A 278 -7.21 20.09 8.01
CA LYS A 278 -7.31 20.57 6.63
C LYS A 278 -5.93 20.70 5.99
N ASN A 279 -4.95 21.26 6.70
CA ASN A 279 -3.58 21.35 6.20
C ASN A 279 -2.96 19.96 6.01
N LEU A 280 -3.19 19.00 6.93
CA LEU A 280 -2.71 17.63 6.77
C LEU A 280 -3.27 16.98 5.49
N LEU A 281 -4.58 17.08 5.26
CA LEU A 281 -5.23 16.51 4.08
C LEU A 281 -4.69 17.14 2.78
N ASN A 282 -4.43 18.45 2.78
CA ASN A 282 -3.76 19.11 1.67
C ASN A 282 -2.32 18.60 1.48
N GLN A 283 -1.54 18.49 2.54
CA GLN A 283 -0.18 17.93 2.47
C GLN A 283 -0.19 16.51 1.90
N ILE A 284 -1.19 15.66 2.23
CA ILE A 284 -1.36 14.34 1.63
C ILE A 284 -1.53 14.44 0.10
N LYS A 285 -2.40 15.34 -0.40
CA LYS A 285 -2.57 15.57 -1.85
C LYS A 285 -1.25 15.99 -2.51
N PHE A 286 -0.54 16.95 -1.93
CA PHE A 286 0.75 17.42 -2.45
C PHE A 286 1.83 16.33 -2.44
N ALA A 287 1.90 15.53 -1.37
CA ALA A 287 2.87 14.45 -1.23
C ALA A 287 2.63 13.33 -2.24
N ALA A 288 1.39 12.85 -2.37
CA ALA A 288 1.03 11.83 -3.35
C ALA A 288 1.36 12.31 -4.77
N THR A 289 0.97 13.54 -5.11
CA THR A 289 1.22 14.17 -6.41
C THR A 289 2.71 14.36 -6.68
N HIS A 290 3.50 14.79 -5.71
CA HIS A 290 4.95 14.95 -5.89
C HIS A 290 5.64 13.61 -6.17
N LEU A 291 5.27 12.55 -5.44
CA LEU A 291 5.89 11.24 -5.57
C LEU A 291 5.53 10.57 -6.90
N ILE A 292 4.27 10.66 -7.34
CA ILE A 292 3.84 10.11 -8.63
C ILE A 292 4.50 10.85 -9.81
N LEU A 293 4.55 12.18 -9.78
CA LEU A 293 5.20 12.99 -10.81
C LEU A 293 6.72 12.74 -10.90
N SER A 294 7.33 12.23 -9.82
CA SER A 294 8.75 11.89 -9.79
C SER A 294 9.08 10.63 -10.59
N ILE A 295 8.12 9.71 -10.77
CA ILE A 295 8.28 8.46 -11.52
C ILE A 295 7.57 8.45 -12.88
N LEU A 296 6.74 9.47 -13.14
CA LEU A 296 5.95 9.59 -14.35
C LEU A 296 6.82 9.64 -15.63
N ASP A 297 6.46 8.81 -16.61
CA ASP A 297 7.05 8.82 -17.94
C ASP A 297 6.18 9.60 -18.93
N LEU A 298 6.47 10.89 -19.07
CA LEU A 298 5.75 11.79 -19.97
C LEU A 298 5.94 11.47 -21.46
N ARG A 299 6.87 10.58 -21.82
CA ARG A 299 6.99 10.10 -23.21
C ARG A 299 5.77 9.31 -23.65
N LYS A 300 5.02 8.74 -22.70
CA LYS A 300 3.73 8.07 -22.99
C LYS A 300 2.62 9.05 -23.38
N VAL A 301 2.72 10.30 -22.93
CA VAL A 301 1.80 11.38 -23.31
C VAL A 301 2.26 11.98 -24.63
N ASP A 302 3.55 12.25 -24.75
CA ASP A 302 4.17 12.87 -25.91
C ASP A 302 5.50 12.19 -26.21
N ASN A 303 5.56 11.38 -27.28
CA ASN A 303 6.76 10.63 -27.65
C ASN A 303 8.00 11.52 -27.91
N SER A 304 7.81 12.81 -28.18
CA SER A 304 8.91 13.79 -28.33
C SER A 304 9.38 14.40 -27.01
N TRP A 305 8.85 13.95 -25.87
CA TRP A 305 9.18 14.48 -24.56
C TRP A 305 10.63 14.18 -24.16
N ASP A 306 11.43 15.24 -24.04
CA ASP A 306 12.82 15.20 -23.58
C ASP A 306 13.09 16.29 -22.53
N ARG A 307 14.35 16.39 -22.09
CA ARG A 307 14.77 17.37 -21.07
C ARG A 307 14.64 18.82 -21.54
N ASP A 308 14.81 19.09 -22.83
CA ASP A 308 14.78 20.45 -23.36
C ASP A 308 13.33 20.93 -23.47
N LYS A 309 12.44 20.05 -23.94
CA LYS A 309 11.00 20.27 -23.95
C LYS A 309 10.44 20.41 -22.53
N GLU A 310 10.85 19.55 -21.61
CA GLU A 310 10.48 19.65 -20.18
C GLU A 310 10.91 21.00 -19.59
N ARG A 311 12.14 21.46 -19.84
CA ARG A 311 12.62 22.77 -19.39
C ARG A 311 11.88 23.93 -20.05
N LYS A 312 11.52 23.82 -21.32
CA LYS A 312 10.78 24.86 -22.04
C LYS A 312 9.35 25.01 -21.53
N ILE A 313 8.69 23.90 -21.23
CA ILE A 313 7.26 23.87 -20.87
C ILE A 313 7.06 24.03 -19.36
N CYS A 314 7.89 23.39 -18.55
CA CYS A 314 7.76 23.29 -17.09
C CYS A 314 8.87 24.04 -16.33
N GLY A 315 9.81 24.68 -17.03
CA GLY A 315 10.91 25.41 -16.43
C GLY A 315 10.53 26.83 -16.02
N VAL A 316 11.00 27.24 -14.86
CA VAL A 316 10.95 28.63 -14.39
C VAL A 316 12.35 29.10 -14.09
N LYS A 317 12.65 30.35 -14.44
CA LYS A 317 13.92 30.99 -14.12
C LYS A 317 13.96 31.35 -12.64
N GLU A 318 14.96 30.84 -11.93
CA GLU A 318 15.26 31.18 -10.54
C GLU A 318 16.74 31.55 -10.41
N GLY A 319 17.03 32.84 -10.28
CA GLY A 319 18.38 33.37 -10.45
C GLY A 319 18.93 33.02 -11.84
N ASP A 320 20.11 32.41 -11.88
CA ASP A 320 20.78 32.03 -13.13
C ASP A 320 20.40 30.63 -13.63
N LYS A 321 19.49 29.92 -12.95
CA LYS A 321 19.14 28.53 -13.28
C LYS A 321 17.69 28.42 -13.76
N VAL A 322 17.47 27.59 -14.77
CA VAL A 322 16.14 27.12 -15.15
C VAL A 322 15.83 25.85 -14.36
N VAL A 323 14.71 25.87 -13.66
CA VAL A 323 14.30 24.83 -12.74
C VAL A 323 12.96 24.27 -13.18
N VAL A 324 12.88 22.94 -13.33
CA VAL A 324 11.61 22.25 -13.60
C VAL A 324 10.80 22.19 -12.29
N LYS A 325 9.70 22.94 -12.21
CA LYS A 325 8.99 23.19 -10.94
C LYS A 325 8.45 21.92 -10.28
N TYR A 326 7.76 21.08 -11.05
CA TYR A 326 7.14 19.87 -10.50
C TYR A 326 8.14 18.82 -9.99
N ARG A 327 9.42 18.92 -10.39
CA ARG A 327 10.50 18.04 -9.91
C ARG A 327 11.01 18.45 -8.53
N ARG A 328 10.64 19.63 -8.03
CA ARG A 328 10.95 20.09 -6.68
C ARG A 328 9.90 19.60 -5.68
N VAL A 329 10.35 19.41 -4.45
CA VAL A 329 9.44 19.15 -3.34
C VAL A 329 8.57 20.40 -3.12
N PRO A 330 7.23 20.27 -3.02
CA PRO A 330 6.34 21.38 -2.70
C PRO A 330 6.63 21.98 -1.32
N LYS A 331 6.61 23.32 -1.22
CA LYS A 331 6.93 24.06 0.03
C LYS A 331 6.08 23.65 1.22
N ILE A 332 4.77 23.44 1.00
CA ILE A 332 3.82 23.00 2.03
C ILE A 332 4.24 21.73 2.79
N LEU A 333 5.11 20.89 2.20
CA LEU A 333 5.59 19.66 2.84
C LEU A 333 6.75 19.89 3.81
N PHE A 334 7.40 21.05 3.81
CA PHE A 334 8.60 21.30 4.62
C PHE A 334 8.70 22.69 5.26
N GLU A 335 7.93 23.69 4.81
CA GLU A 335 8.04 25.08 5.28
C GLU A 335 7.77 25.21 6.80
N ASP A 336 6.69 24.59 7.29
CA ASP A 336 6.30 24.63 8.70
C ASP A 336 7.17 23.76 9.62
N LYS A 337 8.09 22.97 9.03
CA LYS A 337 8.87 21.98 9.79
C LYS A 337 10.28 22.45 10.12
N HIS A 338 10.67 23.65 9.66
CA HIS A 338 11.96 24.29 9.93
C HIS A 338 13.21 23.44 9.65
N TYR A 339 13.10 22.35 8.89
CA TYR A 339 14.27 21.54 8.52
C TYR A 339 15.05 22.25 7.41
N LEU A 340 16.32 22.57 7.68
CA LEU A 340 17.22 23.03 6.64
C LEU A 340 17.44 21.90 5.64
N LEU A 341 17.31 22.24 4.36
CA LEU A 341 17.60 21.44 3.18
C LEU A 341 19.07 21.02 3.08
N ASN A 342 19.84 20.95 4.17
CA ASN A 342 21.26 20.59 4.19
C ASN A 342 21.57 19.61 5.34
N PRO A 343 21.68 18.28 5.10
CA PRO A 343 22.00 17.25 6.08
C PRO A 343 23.40 17.38 6.67
N LYS A 344 24.28 18.23 6.10
CA LYS A 344 25.56 18.58 6.73
C LYS A 344 25.38 19.55 7.90
N GLU A 345 24.34 20.37 7.87
CA GLU A 345 24.01 21.37 8.88
C GLU A 345 22.87 20.91 9.80
N ASN A 346 22.00 20.02 9.31
CA ASN A 346 20.80 19.59 10.01
C ASN A 346 21.10 18.41 10.96
N LYS A 347 21.27 18.74 12.25
CA LYS A 347 21.52 17.77 13.34
C LYS A 347 20.24 17.39 14.09
N ASP A 348 19.10 17.97 13.75
CA ASP A 348 17.85 17.79 14.46
C ASP A 348 16.99 16.66 13.86
N TYR A 349 15.93 16.27 14.58
CA TYR A 349 14.94 15.34 14.05
C TYR A 349 14.35 15.88 12.73
N PRO A 350 14.01 15.06 11.72
CA PRO A 350 14.20 13.62 11.67
C PRO A 350 15.60 13.18 11.24
N CYS A 351 16.48 14.09 10.82
CA CYS A 351 17.83 13.77 10.32
C CYS A 351 18.69 13.02 11.35
N LYS A 352 18.58 13.34 12.65
CA LYS A 352 19.31 12.64 13.73
C LYS A 352 19.00 11.14 13.82
N SER A 353 17.75 10.76 13.53
CA SER A 353 17.24 9.38 13.65
C SER A 353 17.05 8.71 12.29
N CYS A 354 17.42 9.38 11.19
CA CYS A 354 17.24 8.88 9.84
C CYS A 354 18.47 8.09 9.39
N GLY A 355 18.30 6.80 9.09
CA GLY A 355 19.38 5.97 8.56
C GLY A 355 19.72 6.21 7.08
N LEU A 356 19.05 7.15 6.40
CA LEU A 356 19.33 7.50 5.00
C LEU A 356 20.29 8.69 4.84
N LYS A 357 21.04 9.05 5.88
CA LYS A 357 21.97 10.20 5.84
C LYS A 357 22.94 10.12 4.66
N ASP A 358 23.56 8.96 4.44
CA ASP A 358 24.49 8.74 3.33
C ASP A 358 23.82 8.89 1.97
N ALA A 359 22.57 8.40 1.83
CA ALA A 359 21.80 8.55 0.60
C ALA A 359 21.41 10.01 0.35
N CYS A 360 21.02 10.73 1.40
CA CYS A 360 20.77 12.17 1.32
C CYS A 360 22.02 12.92 0.86
N GLU A 361 23.17 12.71 1.50
CA GLU A 361 24.44 13.33 1.10
C GLU A 361 24.78 13.03 -0.37
N PHE A 362 24.58 11.78 -0.80
CA PHE A 362 24.84 11.36 -2.17
C PHE A 362 23.90 12.02 -3.20
N TYR A 363 22.59 11.94 -3.02
CA TYR A 363 21.63 12.34 -4.07
C TYR A 363 21.26 13.82 -4.04
N LEU A 364 21.37 14.48 -2.90
CA LEU A 364 20.87 15.85 -2.72
C LEU A 364 22.01 16.88 -2.61
N PHE A 365 23.22 16.48 -2.17
CA PHE A 365 24.31 17.42 -1.84
C PHE A 365 25.59 17.24 -2.63
N SER A 366 25.76 16.09 -3.28
CA SER A 366 27.06 15.76 -3.87
C SER A 366 27.42 16.63 -5.08
N GLY A 367 26.45 17.33 -5.68
CA GLY A 367 26.69 18.36 -6.72
C GLY A 367 27.52 17.88 -7.91
N HIS A 368 27.67 16.57 -8.08
CA HIS A 368 28.55 15.99 -9.07
C HIS A 368 27.91 16.11 -10.46
N GLY A 369 28.76 16.36 -11.47
CA GLY A 369 28.34 16.23 -12.86
C GLY A 369 27.80 14.82 -13.14
N MET A 370 26.89 14.71 -14.09
CA MET A 370 26.28 13.42 -14.44
C MET A 370 27.31 12.54 -15.18
N GLU A 371 27.88 11.57 -14.46
CA GLU A 371 28.82 10.59 -15.01
C GLU A 371 28.07 9.44 -15.70
N GLU A 372 28.80 8.50 -16.31
CA GLU A 372 28.18 7.41 -17.07
C GLU A 372 27.39 6.47 -16.17
N VAL A 373 27.93 6.14 -14.98
CA VAL A 373 27.19 5.36 -13.97
C VAL A 373 25.86 6.01 -13.58
N ASP A 374 25.78 7.35 -13.54
CA ASP A 374 24.55 8.07 -13.20
C ASP A 374 23.52 7.96 -14.32
N LYS A 375 23.95 8.07 -15.59
CA LYS A 375 23.08 7.87 -16.76
C LYS A 375 22.55 6.44 -16.80
N LEU A 376 23.40 5.44 -16.55
CA LEU A 376 23.02 4.03 -16.50
C LEU A 376 22.02 3.76 -15.37
N ALA A 377 22.28 4.29 -14.17
CA ALA A 377 21.37 4.14 -13.03
C ALA A 377 19.99 4.77 -13.32
N TRP A 378 19.94 5.98 -13.89
CA TRP A 378 18.67 6.60 -14.29
C TRP A 378 17.94 5.82 -15.38
N ARG A 379 18.65 5.37 -16.42
CA ARG A 379 18.07 4.52 -17.48
C ARG A 379 17.48 3.23 -16.89
N ALA A 380 18.18 2.60 -15.95
CA ALA A 380 17.70 1.41 -15.27
C ALA A 380 16.44 1.69 -14.44
N ARG A 381 16.40 2.80 -13.67
CA ARG A 381 15.21 3.20 -12.90
C ARG A 381 13.99 3.41 -13.78
N TYR A 382 14.12 4.12 -14.90
CA TYR A 382 12.98 4.32 -15.83
C TYR A 382 12.51 3.01 -16.47
N ARG A 383 13.39 2.02 -16.68
CA ARG A 383 12.96 0.67 -17.09
C ARG A 383 12.17 -0.03 -15.99
N VAL A 384 12.64 0.02 -14.74
CA VAL A 384 11.93 -0.52 -13.57
C VAL A 384 10.56 0.15 -13.40
N PHE A 385 10.47 1.47 -13.56
CA PHE A 385 9.19 2.18 -13.56
C PHE A 385 8.28 1.68 -14.69
N GLY A 386 8.79 1.51 -15.91
CA GLY A 386 8.01 0.92 -17.00
C GLY A 386 7.49 -0.50 -16.70
N VAL A 387 8.28 -1.34 -16.01
CA VAL A 387 7.84 -2.68 -15.57
C VAL A 387 6.78 -2.58 -14.48
N ARG A 388 6.99 -1.74 -13.46
CA ARG A 388 6.00 -1.48 -12.39
C ARG A 388 4.67 -0.98 -12.95
N GLU A 389 4.75 -0.07 -13.92
CA GLU A 389 3.59 0.46 -14.62
C GLU A 389 2.80 -0.69 -15.24
N ASN A 390 3.45 -1.53 -16.04
CA ASN A 390 2.83 -2.72 -16.64
C ASN A 390 2.27 -3.70 -15.60
N ALA A 391 2.93 -3.85 -14.44
CA ALA A 391 2.43 -4.69 -13.35
C ALA A 391 1.13 -4.16 -12.73
N LEU A 392 0.91 -2.84 -12.75
CA LEU A 392 -0.30 -2.19 -12.22
C LEU A 392 -1.39 -1.96 -13.26
N GLN A 393 -1.08 -2.12 -14.57
CA GLN A 393 -2.06 -2.00 -15.65
C GLN A 393 -3.34 -2.83 -15.46
N PRO A 394 -3.31 -4.07 -14.92
CA PRO A 394 -4.54 -4.84 -14.72
C PRO A 394 -5.53 -4.15 -13.78
N PHE A 395 -5.02 -3.59 -12.67
CA PHE A 395 -5.82 -2.85 -11.69
C PHE A 395 -6.33 -1.52 -12.26
N TYR A 396 -5.51 -0.85 -13.06
CA TYR A 396 -5.89 0.40 -13.70
C TYR A 396 -6.98 0.19 -14.75
N ALA A 397 -6.87 -0.88 -15.54
CA ALA A 397 -7.92 -1.29 -16.47
C ALA A 397 -9.20 -1.67 -15.70
N LEU A 398 -9.09 -2.42 -14.61
CA LEU A 398 -10.22 -2.75 -13.75
C LEU A 398 -10.93 -1.50 -13.19
N ALA A 399 -10.16 -0.48 -12.77
CA ALA A 399 -10.73 0.79 -12.32
C ALA A 399 -11.55 1.49 -13.42
N LYS A 400 -11.17 1.35 -14.69
CA LYS A 400 -11.88 1.93 -15.84
C LYS A 400 -13.11 1.12 -16.27
N GLU A 401 -12.95 -0.19 -16.41
CA GLU A 401 -14.00 -1.08 -16.94
C GLU A 401 -15.15 -1.27 -15.94
N GLY A 402 -14.90 -1.08 -14.64
CA GLY A 402 -15.89 -1.33 -13.60
C GLY A 402 -16.09 -2.84 -13.38
N TYR A 403 -17.31 -3.24 -13.02
CA TYR A 403 -17.61 -4.66 -12.75
C TYR A 403 -17.53 -5.51 -14.01
N ILE A 404 -16.71 -6.55 -13.95
CA ILE A 404 -16.48 -7.51 -15.02
C ILE A 404 -17.49 -8.66 -14.89
N ASN A 405 -18.29 -8.90 -15.94
CA ASN A 405 -19.28 -9.99 -15.98
C ASN A 405 -18.88 -11.13 -16.94
N GLY A 406 -17.59 -11.23 -17.30
CA GLY A 406 -17.11 -12.22 -18.27
C GLY A 406 -15.57 -12.27 -18.34
N PHE A 407 -15.05 -12.91 -19.38
CA PHE A 407 -13.61 -12.90 -19.64
C PHE A 407 -13.21 -11.62 -20.37
N ILE A 408 -12.16 -10.96 -19.88
CA ILE A 408 -11.53 -9.85 -20.59
C ILE A 408 -10.01 -9.98 -20.60
N ARG A 409 -9.41 -9.56 -21.71
CA ARG A 409 -7.96 -9.38 -21.81
C ARG A 409 -7.65 -7.96 -21.38
N LEU A 410 -6.90 -7.83 -20.29
CA LEU A 410 -6.45 -6.56 -19.76
C LEU A 410 -5.15 -6.11 -20.45
N GLY A 411 -4.82 -4.83 -20.28
CA GLY A 411 -3.52 -4.29 -20.70
C GLY A 411 -2.34 -5.08 -20.10
N GLY A 412 -1.24 -5.18 -20.83
CA GLY A 412 -0.05 -5.91 -20.38
C GLY A 412 -0.13 -7.44 -20.48
N ALA A 413 -1.08 -7.98 -21.26
CA ALA A 413 -1.33 -9.41 -21.45
C ALA A 413 -1.83 -10.16 -20.19
N SER A 414 -2.29 -9.42 -19.18
CA SER A 414 -3.03 -9.98 -18.06
C SER A 414 -4.47 -10.31 -18.47
N ARG A 415 -5.10 -11.18 -17.70
CA ARG A 415 -6.48 -11.63 -17.92
C ARG A 415 -7.30 -11.36 -16.68
N ALA A 416 -8.58 -11.11 -16.88
CA ALA A 416 -9.57 -11.16 -15.82
C ALA A 416 -10.72 -12.06 -16.25
N ASP A 417 -11.32 -12.75 -15.29
CA ASP A 417 -12.46 -13.61 -15.52
C ASP A 417 -13.45 -13.51 -14.36
N TYR A 418 -14.73 -13.70 -14.68
CA TYR A 418 -15.83 -13.73 -13.73
C TYR A 418 -16.21 -15.18 -13.41
N PHE A 419 -16.48 -15.45 -12.14
CA PHE A 419 -16.87 -16.75 -11.61
C PHE A 419 -18.18 -16.63 -10.83
N GLU A 420 -19.08 -17.59 -11.05
CA GLU A 420 -20.39 -17.61 -10.41
C GLU A 420 -20.29 -18.05 -8.95
N SER A 421 -19.32 -18.89 -8.61
CA SER A 421 -19.14 -19.40 -7.26
C SER A 421 -17.68 -19.57 -6.85
N LEU A 422 -17.45 -19.44 -5.55
CA LEU A 422 -16.22 -19.77 -4.83
C LEU A 422 -16.53 -20.81 -3.75
N GLU A 423 -15.75 -21.90 -3.74
CA GLU A 423 -15.82 -22.96 -2.75
C GLU A 423 -14.45 -23.23 -2.14
N PHE A 424 -14.40 -23.49 -0.83
CA PHE A 424 -13.16 -23.89 -0.16
C PHE A 424 -12.90 -25.37 -0.38
N ASP A 425 -11.63 -25.71 -0.62
CA ASP A 425 -11.22 -27.10 -0.63
C ASP A 425 -11.22 -27.66 0.80
N SER A 426 -11.67 -28.90 0.97
CA SER A 426 -11.58 -29.61 2.24
C SER A 426 -10.13 -29.98 2.55
N ASP A 427 -9.32 -30.17 1.51
CA ASP A 427 -7.93 -30.58 1.60
C ASP A 427 -7.01 -29.45 1.10
N GLY A 428 -6.31 -28.81 2.05
CA GLY A 428 -5.31 -27.78 1.77
C GLY A 428 -5.83 -26.33 1.78
N LEU A 429 -4.92 -25.39 1.54
CA LEU A 429 -5.22 -23.94 1.54
C LEU A 429 -5.59 -23.48 0.14
N LYS A 430 -6.71 -23.99 -0.38
CA LYS A 430 -7.14 -23.79 -1.78
C LYS A 430 -8.61 -23.40 -1.87
N VAL A 431 -8.93 -22.65 -2.92
CA VAL A 431 -10.31 -22.33 -3.31
C VAL A 431 -10.55 -22.74 -4.75
N ARG A 432 -11.75 -23.24 -5.03
CA ARG A 432 -12.25 -23.58 -6.35
C ARG A 432 -13.23 -22.51 -6.81
N LEU A 433 -13.00 -22.01 -8.01
CA LEU A 433 -13.84 -21.04 -8.68
C LEU A 433 -14.53 -21.71 -9.84
N ARG A 434 -15.85 -21.54 -9.98
CA ARG A 434 -16.63 -22.19 -11.03
C ARG A 434 -17.45 -21.21 -11.83
N ARG A 435 -17.61 -21.52 -13.11
CA ARG A 435 -18.58 -20.89 -14.01
C ARG A 435 -18.89 -21.82 -15.18
N PRO A 436 -20.02 -21.62 -15.88
CA PRO A 436 -20.30 -22.29 -17.13
C PRO A 436 -19.22 -22.02 -18.20
N ILE A 437 -19.04 -22.98 -19.11
CA ILE A 437 -18.31 -22.79 -20.36
C ILE A 437 -19.10 -21.80 -21.23
N ARG A 438 -18.39 -20.91 -21.93
CA ARG A 438 -18.97 -19.96 -22.88
C ARG A 438 -19.01 -20.58 -24.28
N GLU A 439 -19.97 -20.17 -25.10
CA GLU A 439 -20.09 -20.61 -26.50
C GLU A 439 -18.77 -20.48 -27.30
N GLU A 440 -18.02 -19.40 -27.09
CA GLU A 440 -16.70 -19.20 -27.74
C GLU A 440 -15.66 -20.26 -27.32
N GLU A 441 -15.72 -20.74 -26.08
CA GLU A 441 -14.81 -21.74 -25.52
C GLU A 441 -15.18 -23.15 -25.99
N GLU A 442 -16.48 -23.47 -26.09
CA GLU A 442 -16.98 -24.72 -26.68
C GLU A 442 -16.51 -24.86 -28.13
N ASN A 443 -16.69 -23.79 -28.93
CA ASN A 443 -16.28 -23.75 -30.33
C ASN A 443 -14.76 -23.92 -30.52
N ARG A 444 -13.95 -23.45 -29.57
CA ARG A 444 -12.48 -23.51 -29.63
C ARG A 444 -11.89 -24.75 -28.95
N GLY A 445 -12.62 -25.39 -28.05
CA GLY A 445 -12.14 -26.46 -27.18
C GLY A 445 -11.10 -25.98 -26.14
N ILE A 446 -11.03 -24.68 -25.85
CA ILE A 446 -10.02 -24.10 -24.92
C ILE A 446 -10.70 -23.09 -23.99
N PRO A 447 -10.55 -23.22 -22.65
CA PRO A 447 -11.09 -22.25 -21.72
C PRO A 447 -10.35 -20.91 -21.78
N LEU A 448 -11.10 -19.83 -21.90
CA LEU A 448 -10.65 -18.44 -21.84
C LEU A 448 -10.78 -17.95 -20.40
N THR A 449 -9.71 -18.15 -19.63
CA THR A 449 -9.64 -17.73 -18.23
C THR A 449 -8.21 -17.35 -17.82
N VAL A 450 -8.01 -17.05 -16.54
CA VAL A 450 -6.71 -16.81 -15.91
C VAL A 450 -5.80 -18.04 -16.09
N ARG A 451 -4.49 -17.83 -16.22
CA ARG A 451 -3.53 -18.90 -16.53
C ARG A 451 -2.98 -19.59 -15.30
N GLU A 452 -2.76 -20.89 -15.42
CA GLU A 452 -1.99 -21.69 -14.47
C GLU A 452 -0.58 -21.08 -14.23
N GLY A 453 -0.10 -21.18 -12.99
CA GLY A 453 1.18 -20.66 -12.54
C GLY A 453 1.25 -19.14 -12.40
N LYS A 454 0.13 -18.42 -12.59
CA LYS A 454 0.09 -16.97 -12.38
C LYS A 454 -0.41 -16.61 -10.98
N PRO A 455 0.15 -15.56 -10.36
CA PRO A 455 -0.51 -14.91 -9.23
C PRO A 455 -1.91 -14.45 -9.64
N ALA A 456 -2.88 -14.69 -8.77
CA ALA A 456 -4.28 -14.32 -8.97
C ALA A 456 -4.75 -13.49 -7.79
N ILE A 457 -5.57 -12.49 -8.08
CA ILE A 457 -6.21 -11.65 -7.07
C ILE A 457 -7.70 -11.81 -7.23
N ILE A 458 -8.33 -12.28 -6.16
CA ILE A 458 -9.75 -12.57 -6.06
C ILE A 458 -10.44 -11.33 -5.50
N PHE A 459 -11.34 -10.70 -6.24
CA PHE A 459 -12.18 -9.57 -5.80
C PHE A 459 -13.60 -10.06 -5.47
N LEU A 460 -14.07 -9.73 -4.27
CA LEU A 460 -15.42 -10.03 -3.80
C LEU A 460 -16.37 -8.87 -4.08
N ARG A 461 -17.64 -9.13 -4.40
CA ARG A 461 -18.60 -8.08 -4.75
C ARG A 461 -19.18 -7.35 -3.52
N ASP A 462 -18.35 -6.55 -2.85
CA ASP A 462 -18.71 -5.87 -1.60
C ASP A 462 -18.54 -4.33 -1.60
N ALA A 463 -18.27 -3.71 -2.75
CA ALA A 463 -18.16 -2.27 -2.94
C ALA A 463 -18.82 -1.84 -4.26
N ASP A 464 -19.08 -0.56 -4.47
CA ASP A 464 -19.70 -0.07 -5.72
C ASP A 464 -18.71 -0.10 -6.90
N GLU A 465 -17.44 0.22 -6.64
CA GLU A 465 -16.37 0.10 -7.62
C GLU A 465 -15.48 -1.10 -7.26
N ILE A 466 -15.37 -2.06 -8.18
CA ILE A 466 -14.64 -3.33 -7.94
C ILE A 466 -13.18 -3.13 -7.53
N ILE A 467 -12.53 -2.04 -7.93
CA ILE A 467 -11.14 -1.76 -7.55
C ILE A 467 -10.99 -1.52 -6.04
N TYR A 468 -12.05 -1.08 -5.38
CA TYR A 468 -12.10 -0.92 -3.92
C TYR A 468 -12.64 -2.15 -3.21
N SER A 469 -13.11 -3.18 -3.92
CA SER A 469 -13.64 -4.40 -3.32
C SER A 469 -12.61 -5.14 -2.48
N THR A 470 -13.09 -5.85 -1.45
CA THR A 470 -12.25 -6.73 -0.64
C THR A 470 -11.62 -7.76 -1.55
N ASN A 471 -10.29 -7.92 -1.43
CA ASN A 471 -9.52 -8.75 -2.34
C ASN A 471 -8.46 -9.56 -1.63
N PHE A 472 -8.13 -10.72 -2.21
CA PHE A 472 -7.21 -11.70 -1.64
C PHE A 472 -6.26 -12.22 -2.72
N THR A 473 -4.99 -12.40 -2.36
CA THR A 473 -3.94 -12.83 -3.30
C THR A 473 -3.59 -14.30 -3.11
N GLY A 474 -3.60 -15.07 -4.21
CA GLY A 474 -3.17 -16.46 -4.28
C GLY A 474 -2.45 -16.77 -5.61
N ASN A 475 -2.29 -18.05 -5.94
CA ASN A 475 -1.72 -18.50 -7.22
C ASN A 475 -2.67 -19.47 -7.92
N VAL A 476 -2.81 -19.37 -9.24
CA VAL A 476 -3.60 -20.33 -10.03
C VAL A 476 -2.83 -21.63 -10.14
N ASP A 477 -3.32 -22.68 -9.45
CA ASP A 477 -2.72 -24.02 -9.48
C ASP A 477 -3.11 -24.79 -10.74
N SER A 478 -4.40 -24.77 -11.09
CA SER A 478 -4.91 -25.54 -12.22
C SER A 478 -6.17 -24.92 -12.80
N VAL A 479 -6.36 -25.15 -14.10
CA VAL A 479 -7.57 -24.81 -14.86
C VAL A 479 -8.04 -26.10 -15.52
N SER A 480 -9.28 -26.50 -15.23
CA SER A 480 -9.87 -27.71 -15.79
C SER A 480 -11.29 -27.47 -16.28
N VAL A 481 -11.71 -28.26 -17.26
CA VAL A 481 -13.09 -28.28 -17.72
C VAL A 481 -13.72 -29.60 -17.24
N ARG A 482 -14.84 -29.52 -16.53
CA ARG A 482 -15.59 -30.69 -16.03
C ARG A 482 -17.04 -30.55 -16.44
N GLY A 483 -17.49 -31.40 -17.36
CA GLY A 483 -18.83 -31.25 -17.95
C GLY A 483 -18.92 -29.94 -18.73
N ASP A 484 -19.89 -29.12 -18.36
CA ASP A 484 -20.20 -27.79 -18.89
C ASP A 484 -19.62 -26.65 -18.03
N GLU A 485 -18.70 -26.94 -17.11
CA GLU A 485 -18.10 -25.95 -16.21
C GLU A 485 -16.58 -25.80 -16.39
N VAL A 486 -16.12 -24.55 -16.35
CA VAL A 486 -14.71 -24.19 -16.13
C VAL A 486 -14.45 -24.10 -14.63
N ASN A 487 -13.45 -24.85 -14.17
CA ASN A 487 -13.01 -24.94 -12.80
C ASN A 487 -11.59 -24.37 -12.69
N VAL A 488 -11.41 -23.33 -11.87
CA VAL A 488 -10.10 -22.74 -11.58
C VAL A 488 -9.77 -22.93 -10.11
N VAL A 489 -8.59 -23.50 -9.83
CA VAL A 489 -8.10 -23.71 -8.46
C VAL A 489 -7.07 -22.65 -8.13
N VAL A 490 -7.29 -21.90 -7.06
CA VAL A 490 -6.34 -20.92 -6.53
C VAL A 490 -5.80 -21.39 -5.18
N SER A 491 -4.47 -21.47 -5.05
CA SER A 491 -3.78 -21.85 -3.83
C SER A 491 -3.21 -20.67 -3.06
N PHE A 492 -3.14 -20.86 -1.76
CA PHE A 492 -2.62 -19.90 -0.79
C PHE A 492 -1.44 -20.47 0.02
N GLU A 493 -0.83 -21.56 -0.46
CA GLU A 493 0.23 -22.28 0.27
C GLU A 493 1.54 -21.47 0.42
N GLY A 494 1.69 -20.41 -0.39
CA GLY A 494 2.83 -19.51 -0.38
C GLY A 494 3.02 -18.78 0.96
N LYS A 495 4.29 -18.48 1.31
CA LYS A 495 4.68 -17.88 2.59
C LYS A 495 3.86 -16.64 2.96
N TYR A 496 3.50 -15.82 1.98
CA TYR A 496 2.82 -14.54 2.16
C TYR A 496 1.30 -14.59 1.89
N THR A 497 0.77 -15.72 1.41
CA THR A 497 -0.65 -15.86 1.03
C THR A 497 -1.45 -16.67 2.03
N ARG A 498 -0.82 -17.36 2.99
CA ARG A 498 -1.54 -18.22 3.96
C ARG A 498 -2.55 -17.45 4.79
N LEU A 499 -2.19 -16.25 5.28
CA LEU A 499 -3.11 -15.41 6.04
C LEU A 499 -4.35 -15.04 5.21
N GLU A 500 -4.15 -14.68 3.94
CA GLU A 500 -5.23 -14.31 3.01
C GLU A 500 -6.29 -15.40 2.90
N TYR A 501 -5.90 -16.67 2.91
CA TYR A 501 -6.85 -17.79 2.92
C TYR A 501 -7.78 -17.77 4.14
N PHE A 502 -7.22 -17.57 5.34
CA PHE A 502 -8.01 -17.53 6.57
C PHE A 502 -8.96 -16.35 6.60
N LEU A 503 -8.47 -15.17 6.20
CA LEU A 503 -9.29 -13.97 6.13
C LEU A 503 -10.42 -14.12 5.10
N LEU A 504 -10.15 -14.70 3.93
CA LEU A 504 -11.15 -15.00 2.90
C LEU A 504 -12.19 -16.00 3.42
N LYS A 505 -11.74 -17.12 4.00
CA LYS A 505 -12.60 -18.17 4.55
C LYS A 505 -13.54 -17.63 5.60
N GLU A 506 -12.99 -16.94 6.59
CA GLU A 506 -13.75 -16.37 7.69
C GLU A 506 -14.76 -15.33 7.20
N LEU A 507 -14.35 -14.44 6.29
CA LEU A 507 -15.25 -13.44 5.72
C LEU A 507 -16.43 -14.09 4.98
N VAL A 508 -16.15 -15.09 4.15
CA VAL A 508 -17.15 -15.74 3.31
C VAL A 508 -18.06 -16.68 4.11
N GLU A 509 -17.59 -17.25 5.21
CA GLU A 509 -18.43 -18.01 6.15
C GLU A 509 -19.44 -17.09 6.87
N ARG A 510 -19.06 -15.84 7.15
CA ARG A 510 -19.94 -14.83 7.77
C ARG A 510 -20.87 -14.13 6.79
N GLU A 511 -20.40 -13.90 5.57
CA GLU A 511 -21.15 -13.24 4.51
C GLU A 511 -21.25 -14.19 3.29
N PRO A 512 -22.09 -15.25 3.34
CA PRO A 512 -22.12 -16.30 2.31
C PRO A 512 -22.47 -15.81 0.91
N ASN A 513 -23.15 -14.66 0.81
CA ASN A 513 -23.44 -13.99 -0.47
C ASN A 513 -22.17 -13.58 -1.22
N LEU A 514 -21.03 -13.40 -0.54
CA LEU A 514 -19.75 -13.07 -1.17
C LEU A 514 -19.12 -14.27 -1.90
N LYS A 515 -19.67 -15.49 -1.77
CA LYS A 515 -19.27 -16.63 -2.61
C LYS A 515 -19.63 -16.44 -4.07
N GLN A 516 -20.56 -15.54 -4.38
CA GLN A 516 -21.12 -15.39 -5.71
C GLN A 516 -20.57 -14.16 -6.42
N GLY A 517 -20.43 -14.26 -7.74
CA GLY A 517 -20.03 -13.15 -8.59
C GLY A 517 -18.63 -12.63 -8.29
N VAL A 518 -17.67 -13.56 -8.26
CA VAL A 518 -16.28 -13.31 -7.92
C VAL A 518 -15.51 -12.97 -9.19
N VAL A 519 -14.68 -11.93 -9.15
CA VAL A 519 -13.80 -11.57 -10.26
C VAL A 519 -12.38 -11.92 -9.90
N VAL A 520 -11.68 -12.59 -10.79
CA VAL A 520 -10.26 -12.93 -10.61
C VAL A 520 -9.43 -12.28 -11.68
N ILE A 521 -8.36 -11.59 -11.27
CA ILE A 521 -7.41 -10.96 -12.18
C ILE A 521 -6.03 -11.61 -12.04
N GLU A 522 -5.31 -11.74 -13.15
CA GLU A 522 -3.90 -12.09 -13.14
C GLU A 522 -3.06 -10.93 -12.60
N GLY A 523 -2.44 -11.14 -11.45
CA GLY A 523 -1.49 -10.23 -10.85
C GLY A 523 -0.06 -10.44 -11.36
N ASN A 524 0.76 -9.41 -11.23
CA ASN A 524 2.20 -9.50 -11.39
C ASN A 524 2.87 -9.24 -10.04
N VAL A 525 3.98 -9.94 -9.77
CA VAL A 525 4.77 -9.70 -8.55
C VAL A 525 5.49 -8.35 -8.67
N ASP A 526 5.21 -7.44 -7.75
CA ASP A 526 5.88 -6.14 -7.71
C ASP A 526 7.23 -6.23 -6.97
N LEU A 527 8.31 -6.35 -7.74
CA LEU A 527 9.68 -6.39 -7.25
C LEU A 527 10.37 -5.02 -7.25
N THR A 528 9.65 -3.93 -7.55
CA THR A 528 10.20 -2.59 -7.79
C THR A 528 11.17 -2.17 -6.68
N HIS A 529 10.79 -2.36 -5.42
CA HIS A 529 11.63 -1.92 -4.30
C HIS A 529 12.99 -2.64 -4.28
N ILE A 530 13.02 -3.95 -4.53
CA ILE A 530 14.26 -4.73 -4.57
C ILE A 530 15.12 -4.31 -5.77
N GLU A 531 14.51 -4.06 -6.92
CA GLU A 531 15.20 -3.62 -8.13
C GLU A 531 15.81 -2.23 -7.95
N LEU A 532 15.05 -1.27 -7.42
CA LEU A 532 15.55 0.09 -7.14
C LEU A 532 16.65 0.07 -6.08
N THR A 533 16.49 -0.74 -5.02
CA THR A 533 17.55 -0.91 -3.99
C THR A 533 18.84 -1.45 -4.60
N SER A 534 18.72 -2.38 -5.54
CA SER A 534 19.88 -2.93 -6.25
C SER A 534 20.57 -1.87 -7.10
N ILE A 535 19.81 -1.02 -7.80
CA ILE A 535 20.34 0.08 -8.61
C ILE A 535 21.03 1.13 -7.72
N ASP A 536 20.41 1.50 -6.61
CA ASP A 536 20.97 2.43 -5.63
C ASP A 536 22.30 1.92 -5.05
N ALA A 537 22.32 0.67 -4.58
CA ALA A 537 23.51 0.03 -4.03
C ALA A 537 24.65 0.00 -5.06
N PHE A 538 24.35 -0.37 -6.31
CA PHE A 538 25.32 -0.38 -7.41
C PHE A 538 25.89 1.02 -7.69
N GLN A 539 25.03 2.03 -7.80
CA GLN A 539 25.43 3.41 -8.10
C GLN A 539 26.33 3.97 -7.00
N ARG A 540 25.90 3.88 -5.73
CA ARG A 540 26.66 4.41 -4.58
C ARG A 540 27.98 3.66 -4.39
N ALA A 541 28.00 2.33 -4.52
CA ALA A 541 29.22 1.53 -4.39
C ALA A 541 30.25 1.87 -5.48
N THR A 542 29.81 2.05 -6.72
CA THR A 542 30.70 2.42 -7.84
C THR A 542 31.36 3.76 -7.59
N LYS A 543 30.58 4.78 -7.23
CA LYS A 543 31.09 6.13 -6.94
C LYS A 543 32.03 6.14 -5.74
N LYS A 544 31.73 5.36 -4.71
CA LYS A 544 32.60 5.18 -3.55
C LYS A 544 33.94 4.58 -3.96
N ALA A 545 33.95 3.53 -4.79
CA ALA A 545 35.17 2.91 -5.29
C ALA A 545 36.01 3.87 -6.18
N VAL A 546 35.38 4.65 -7.06
CA VAL A 546 36.08 5.67 -7.87
C VAL A 546 36.74 6.72 -6.96
N LYS A 547 36.01 7.21 -5.96
CA LYS A 547 36.48 8.29 -5.08
C LYS A 547 37.52 7.84 -4.06
N GLU A 548 37.29 6.72 -3.38
CA GLU A 548 38.12 6.25 -2.27
C GLU A 548 39.25 5.34 -2.74
N TRP A 549 39.00 4.47 -3.73
CA TRP A 549 39.98 3.49 -4.19
C TRP A 549 40.74 3.96 -5.43
N LYS A 550 40.38 5.14 -5.97
CA LYS A 550 40.94 5.70 -7.21
C LYS A 550 40.87 4.71 -8.39
N ALA A 551 39.90 3.81 -8.37
CA ALA A 551 39.71 2.83 -9.42
C ALA A 551 39.18 3.51 -10.69
N PRO A 552 39.62 3.11 -11.91
CA PRO A 552 38.96 3.51 -13.14
C PRO A 552 37.46 3.16 -13.08
N GLU A 553 36.57 4.05 -13.59
CA GLU A 553 35.12 3.88 -13.47
C GLU A 553 34.64 2.52 -13.99
N ASN A 554 35.20 2.02 -15.10
CA ASN A 554 34.89 0.71 -15.66
C ASN A 554 35.22 -0.46 -14.71
N GLU A 555 36.36 -0.35 -14.01
CA GLU A 555 36.79 -1.36 -13.04
C GLU A 555 35.95 -1.29 -11.75
N ALA A 556 35.63 -0.08 -11.30
CA ALA A 556 34.71 0.14 -10.17
C ALA A 556 33.33 -0.45 -10.45
N MET A 557 32.77 -0.24 -11.65
CA MET A 557 31.51 -0.84 -12.08
C MET A 557 31.59 -2.37 -12.08
N ARG A 558 32.67 -2.96 -12.61
CA ARG A 558 32.89 -4.42 -12.62
C ARG A 558 32.88 -5.00 -11.21
N VAL A 559 33.63 -4.38 -10.29
CA VAL A 559 33.73 -4.83 -8.89
C VAL A 559 32.40 -4.68 -8.15
N ALA A 560 31.71 -3.54 -8.32
CA ALA A 560 30.39 -3.30 -7.72
C ALA A 560 29.37 -4.35 -8.21
N PHE A 561 29.36 -4.66 -9.50
CA PHE A 561 28.50 -5.68 -10.07
C PHE A 561 28.80 -7.08 -9.53
N GLN A 562 30.07 -7.48 -9.46
CA GLN A 562 30.49 -8.80 -8.93
C GLN A 562 30.13 -8.97 -7.45
N ASN A 563 30.31 -7.94 -6.64
CA ASN A 563 29.94 -7.96 -5.23
C ASN A 563 28.42 -7.96 -5.03
N GLY A 564 27.68 -7.17 -5.82
CA GLY A 564 26.22 -7.19 -5.84
C GLY A 564 25.66 -8.56 -6.23
N TYR A 565 26.25 -9.24 -7.21
CA TYR A 565 25.86 -10.59 -7.61
C TYR A 565 26.09 -11.63 -6.52
N ARG A 566 27.19 -11.53 -5.75
CA ARG A 566 27.46 -12.43 -4.61
C ARG A 566 26.41 -12.27 -3.50
N VAL A 567 26.03 -11.04 -3.17
CA VAL A 567 24.98 -10.75 -2.19
C VAL A 567 23.62 -11.19 -2.71
N LYS A 568 23.29 -10.91 -3.98
CA LYS A 568 22.05 -11.39 -4.61
C LYS A 568 21.98 -12.92 -4.62
N ARG A 569 23.08 -13.63 -4.91
CA ARG A 569 23.15 -15.09 -4.85
C ARG A 569 22.94 -15.62 -3.42
N GLN A 570 23.50 -14.97 -2.41
CA GLN A 570 23.26 -15.33 -1.01
C GLN A 570 21.81 -15.09 -0.58
N LEU A 571 21.20 -13.98 -1.02
CA LEU A 571 19.78 -13.72 -0.83
C LEU A 571 18.90 -14.76 -1.57
N TYR A 572 19.20 -15.07 -2.83
CA TYR A 572 18.52 -16.15 -3.59
C TYR A 572 18.64 -17.52 -2.90
N MET A 573 19.79 -17.84 -2.29
CA MET A 573 19.94 -19.07 -1.50
C MET A 573 19.16 -19.06 -0.18
N LEU A 574 18.91 -17.88 0.40
CA LEU A 574 18.05 -17.69 1.58
C LEU A 574 16.56 -17.69 1.27
N PHE A 575 16.16 -17.31 0.05
CA PHE A 575 14.76 -17.20 -0.38
C PHE A 575 14.26 -18.37 -1.23
N GLY A 576 15.12 -19.36 -1.50
CA GLY A 576 14.81 -20.55 -2.28
C GLY A 576 14.64 -20.28 -3.78
N PRO A 577 14.83 -21.29 -4.65
CA PRO A 577 14.43 -21.17 -6.04
C PRO A 577 12.90 -21.07 -6.10
N VAL A 578 12.41 -20.03 -6.76
CA VAL A 578 11.04 -20.06 -7.30
C VAL A 578 11.08 -21.06 -8.45
N ASN A 579 10.47 -22.23 -8.25
CA ASN A 579 10.25 -23.19 -9.33
C ASN A 579 9.13 -22.70 -10.25
#